data_AF-A0A5K0UY37-F1
#
_entry.id   AF-A0A5K0UY37-F1
#
_cell.length_a   1.000
_cell.length_b   1.000
_cell.length_c   1.000
_cell.angle_alpha   90.00
_cell.angle_beta   90.00
_cell.angle_gamma   90.00
#
_symmetry.space_group_name_H-M   'P 1'
#
loop_
_entity.id
_entity.type
_entity.pdbx_description
1 polymer ?
#
loop_
_entity_poly.entity_id
_entity_poly.type
_entity_poly.pdbx_seq_one_letter_code
_entity_poly.pdbx_strand_id
1 'polypeptide(L)'
;MVDLLNTTPKIKSEDAIGGEHDNPRVTTHLISSAQPPMGRADDKEKVKELLFYGFKESSALGKDGVSIVSIVGQGGIGKTTLAKMVFNEVKEQFGNRRWWVCVSEKPNRMGLLKKILKEVCKESVRELKGTYSLSDLCTRLQSKLSKSKFILVLDDVWELDGWWGDIAGILLGGAKESKILITNRKVEVSQAI
;
A
#
# COMPACT_ATOMS: atom_id res chain seq x y z
N MET A 1 19.26 -2.35 -8.79
CA MET A 1 18.22 -1.67 -9.58
C MET A 1 16.91 -1.86 -8.83
N VAL A 2 16.12 -0.80 -8.63
CA VAL A 2 14.73 -0.90 -8.13
C VAL A 2 13.82 -0.79 -9.34
N ASP A 3 12.88 -1.71 -9.48
CA ASP A 3 11.96 -1.73 -10.62
C ASP A 3 10.62 -1.13 -10.20
N LEU A 4 10.11 -0.19 -10.98
CA LEU A 4 8.81 0.44 -10.80
C LEU A 4 7.87 -0.17 -11.84
N LEU A 5 6.84 -0.87 -11.37
CA LEU A 5 5.88 -1.55 -12.24
C LEU A 5 4.53 -0.83 -12.19
N ASN A 6 4.01 -0.51 -13.38
CA ASN A 6 2.61 -0.18 -13.62
C ASN A 6 1.97 -1.41 -14.26
N THR A 7 0.89 -1.93 -13.68
CA THR A 7 0.43 -3.30 -13.95
C THR A 7 -0.97 -3.34 -14.57
N THR A 8 -1.11 -4.22 -15.57
CA THR A 8 -2.36 -4.61 -16.25
C THR A 8 -2.65 -6.09 -15.96
N PRO A 9 -3.91 -6.51 -15.79
CA PRO A 9 -4.21 -7.86 -15.30
C PRO A 9 -4.12 -8.96 -16.38
N LYS A 10 -3.51 -10.10 -16.02
CA LYS A 10 -3.61 -11.39 -16.74
C LYS A 10 -3.76 -12.56 -15.74
N ILE A 11 -4.47 -13.60 -16.17
CA ILE A 11 -5.07 -14.67 -15.34
C ILE A 11 -4.19 -15.95 -15.28
N LYS A 12 -3.98 -16.45 -14.04
CA LYS A 12 -3.75 -17.80 -13.43
C LYS A 12 -2.75 -18.85 -13.98
N SER A 13 -1.97 -19.45 -13.05
CA SER A 13 -2.12 -20.84 -12.52
C SER A 13 -1.14 -21.16 -11.33
N GLU A 14 -1.52 -22.13 -10.48
CA GLU A 14 -0.97 -22.63 -9.16
C GLU A 14 0.48 -23.23 -9.20
N ASP A 15 1.27 -23.49 -8.14
CA ASP A 15 1.03 -24.25 -6.88
C ASP A 15 2.21 -24.21 -5.84
N ALA A 16 1.90 -24.59 -4.58
CA ALA A 16 2.69 -25.26 -3.50
C ALA A 16 3.69 -24.58 -2.50
N ILE A 17 3.23 -24.53 -1.23
CA ILE A 17 3.77 -24.92 0.11
C ILE A 17 5.23 -24.60 0.54
N GLY A 18 5.35 -23.91 1.69
CA GLY A 18 6.53 -23.94 2.58
C GLY A 18 6.45 -22.91 3.70
N GLY A 19 6.39 -23.36 4.96
CA GLY A 19 6.21 -22.52 6.15
C GLY A 19 7.53 -22.04 6.76
N GLU A 20 7.48 -20.92 7.48
CA GLU A 20 8.55 -20.54 8.42
C GLU A 20 8.01 -19.59 9.50
N HIS A 21 8.51 -19.79 10.73
CA HIS A 21 8.09 -19.10 11.95
C HIS A 21 8.50 -17.62 11.91
N ASP A 22 7.50 -16.74 12.01
CA ASP A 22 7.62 -15.31 11.79
C ASP A 22 7.71 -14.56 13.13
N ASN A 23 8.81 -13.83 13.37
CA ASN A 23 8.92 -12.90 14.49
C ASN A 23 8.64 -11.49 13.92
N PRO A 24 7.54 -10.81 14.28
CA PRO A 24 7.04 -9.67 13.53
C PRO A 24 7.99 -8.47 13.58
N ARG A 25 8.44 -8.02 12.39
CA ARG A 25 9.20 -6.78 12.22
C ARG A 25 8.26 -5.57 12.42
N VAL A 26 8.52 -4.77 13.46
CA VAL A 26 7.81 -3.51 13.68
C VAL A 26 8.52 -2.39 12.91
N THR A 27 7.96 -1.97 11.78
CA THR A 27 8.49 -0.85 10.99
C THR A 27 7.61 0.39 11.17
N THR A 28 8.17 1.47 11.74
CA THR A 28 7.51 2.79 11.86
C THR A 28 7.82 3.67 10.66
N HIS A 29 6.91 4.57 10.29
CA HIS A 29 7.11 5.60 9.25
C HIS A 29 8.15 6.66 9.66
N LEU A 30 8.56 6.69 10.94
CA LEU A 30 9.64 7.56 11.40
C LEU A 30 10.94 7.20 10.66
N ILE A 31 11.56 8.23 10.10
CA ILE A 31 12.97 8.18 9.70
C ILE A 31 13.73 8.51 10.99
N SER A 32 14.49 7.54 11.52
CA SER A 32 15.43 7.81 12.61
C SER A 32 16.32 8.97 12.18
N SER A 33 16.44 9.99 13.03
CA SER A 33 16.84 11.38 12.72
C SER A 33 18.28 11.62 12.21
N ALA A 34 18.84 10.71 11.44
CA ALA A 34 20.02 10.98 10.61
C ALA A 34 19.51 11.28 9.19
N GLN A 35 19.87 12.48 8.69
CA GLN A 35 19.79 12.98 7.31
C GLN A 35 19.10 12.08 6.25
N PRO A 36 18.21 12.63 5.39
CA PRO A 36 17.61 11.86 4.30
C PRO A 36 18.68 11.09 3.52
N PRO A 37 18.44 9.80 3.20
CA PRO A 37 19.42 8.97 2.51
C PRO A 37 19.90 9.66 1.23
N MET A 38 21.21 9.91 1.15
CA MET A 38 21.83 10.53 -0.02
C MET A 38 21.79 9.58 -1.23
N GLY A 39 21.71 10.13 -2.45
CA GLY A 39 21.76 9.37 -3.70
C GLY A 39 20.44 8.74 -4.17
N ARG A 40 19.30 9.05 -3.53
CA ARG A 40 17.97 8.56 -3.91
C ARG A 40 17.01 9.67 -4.36
N ALA A 41 17.53 10.85 -4.69
CA ALA A 41 16.71 11.99 -5.10
C ALA A 41 15.92 11.69 -6.38
N ASP A 42 16.59 11.13 -7.40
CA ASP A 42 15.99 10.84 -8.70
C ASP A 42 14.94 9.73 -8.59
N ASP A 43 15.25 8.64 -7.89
CA ASP A 43 14.31 7.55 -7.60
C ASP A 43 13.04 8.09 -6.92
N LYS A 44 13.21 9.00 -5.95
CA LYS A 44 12.10 9.60 -5.18
C LYS A 44 11.24 10.47 -6.09
N GLU A 45 11.87 11.28 -6.95
CA GLU A 45 11.14 12.13 -7.88
C GLU A 45 10.40 11.29 -8.93
N LYS A 46 10.98 10.17 -9.38
CA LYS A 46 10.29 9.25 -10.29
C LYS A 46 9.04 8.62 -9.67
N VAL A 47 9.12 8.18 -8.41
CA VAL A 47 7.95 7.65 -7.69
C VAL A 47 6.87 8.72 -7.55
N LYS A 48 7.23 9.98 -7.25
CA LYS A 48 6.29 11.10 -7.21
C LYS A 48 5.66 11.34 -8.58
N GLU A 49 6.46 11.38 -9.64
CA GLU A 49 5.95 11.58 -11.00
C GLU A 49 4.88 10.53 -11.34
N LEU A 50 5.14 9.25 -11.06
CA LEU A 50 4.17 8.18 -11.27
C LEU A 50 2.91 8.36 -10.42
N LEU A 51 3.04 8.71 -9.14
CA LEU A 51 1.90 8.94 -8.24
C LEU A 51 1.01 10.12 -8.68
N PHE A 52 1.60 11.22 -9.14
CA PHE A 52 0.86 12.47 -9.37
C PHE A 52 0.50 12.72 -10.84
N TYR A 53 1.30 12.21 -11.77
CA TYR A 53 1.22 12.54 -13.19
C TYR A 53 1.21 11.32 -14.12
N GLY A 54 1.50 10.13 -13.61
CA GLY A 54 1.59 8.88 -14.40
C GLY A 54 0.29 8.44 -15.08
N PHE A 55 -0.85 9.08 -14.77
CA PHE A 55 -2.16 8.79 -15.35
C PHE A 55 -2.85 10.08 -15.77
N LYS A 56 -2.55 10.58 -16.99
CA LYS A 56 -3.31 11.69 -17.58
C LYS A 56 -4.31 11.30 -18.66
N GLU A 57 -4.27 10.11 -19.27
CA GLU A 57 -5.08 9.90 -20.50
C GLU A 57 -5.58 8.48 -20.85
N SER A 58 -5.83 7.56 -19.90
CA SER A 58 -6.66 6.40 -20.28
C SER A 58 -7.68 5.99 -19.24
N SER A 59 -8.94 6.05 -19.67
CA SER A 59 -10.12 5.48 -19.07
C SER A 59 -10.01 3.95 -19.07
N ALA A 60 -9.31 3.38 -18.09
CA ALA A 60 -9.54 2.03 -17.55
C ALA A 60 -8.59 1.83 -16.36
N LEU A 61 -9.14 1.42 -15.22
CA LEU A 61 -8.42 1.05 -13.99
C LEU A 61 -7.96 2.18 -13.05
N GLY A 62 -8.83 3.16 -12.87
CA GLY A 62 -8.94 3.93 -11.64
C GLY A 62 -10.33 4.53 -11.63
N LYS A 63 -11.34 3.77 -11.15
CA LYS A 63 -12.75 4.15 -11.28
C LYS A 63 -13.05 5.57 -10.77
N ASP A 64 -12.24 6.11 -9.85
CA ASP A 64 -12.47 7.41 -9.23
C ASP A 64 -11.23 8.33 -9.12
N GLY A 65 -10.16 8.06 -9.89
CA GLY A 65 -8.95 8.89 -9.90
C GLY A 65 -8.01 8.67 -8.71
N VAL A 66 -8.00 7.45 -8.15
CA VAL A 66 -6.99 6.94 -7.21
C VAL A 66 -5.84 6.30 -8.00
N SER A 67 -4.58 6.60 -7.67
CA SER A 67 -3.41 6.00 -8.33
C SER A 67 -2.68 5.01 -7.43
N ILE A 68 -2.26 3.88 -7.98
CA ILE A 68 -1.44 2.88 -7.28
C ILE A 68 -0.05 2.82 -7.93
N VAL A 69 1.01 2.88 -7.13
CA VAL A 69 2.40 2.68 -7.57
C VAL A 69 3.05 1.60 -6.71
N SER A 70 3.78 0.70 -7.36
CA SER A 70 4.48 -0.40 -6.71
C SER A 70 6.01 -0.25 -6.87
N ILE A 71 6.73 -0.25 -5.74
CA ILE A 71 8.20 -0.28 -5.69
C ILE A 71 8.63 -1.73 -5.44
N VAL A 72 9.32 -2.31 -6.42
CA VAL A 72 9.75 -3.71 -6.40
C VAL A 72 11.26 -3.82 -6.37
N GLY A 73 11.76 -4.85 -5.71
CA GLY A 73 13.18 -5.17 -5.72
C GLY A 73 13.61 -6.06 -4.57
N GLN A 74 14.87 -6.47 -4.59
CA GLN A 74 15.43 -7.40 -3.62
C GLN A 74 15.43 -6.87 -2.17
N GLY A 75 15.63 -7.77 -1.20
CA GLY A 75 15.83 -7.40 0.20
C GLY A 75 17.04 -6.48 0.39
N GLY A 76 16.97 -5.56 1.34
CA GLY A 76 18.10 -4.66 1.65
C GLY A 76 18.31 -3.48 0.67
N ILE A 77 17.62 -3.45 -0.47
CA ILE A 77 17.82 -2.41 -1.50
C ILE A 77 17.27 -1.02 -1.12
N GLY A 78 16.57 -0.89 0.01
CA GLY A 78 16.08 0.41 0.50
C GLY A 78 14.69 0.86 0.00
N LYS A 79 13.82 -0.04 -0.45
CA LYS A 79 12.45 0.32 -0.93
C LYS A 79 11.62 1.04 0.14
N THR A 80 11.57 0.48 1.35
CA THR A 80 10.90 1.09 2.51
C THR A 80 11.45 2.49 2.77
N THR A 81 12.77 2.66 2.66
CA THR A 81 13.42 3.95 2.81
C THR A 81 12.96 4.95 1.72
N LEU A 82 12.92 4.52 0.46
CA LEU A 82 12.42 5.34 -0.65
C LEU A 82 10.96 5.73 -0.46
N ALA A 83 10.10 4.79 -0.05
CA ALA A 83 8.70 5.07 0.25
C ALA A 83 8.53 6.06 1.42
N LYS A 84 9.37 5.98 2.46
CA LYS A 84 9.37 6.96 3.56
C LYS A 84 9.76 8.36 3.08
N MET A 85 10.73 8.46 2.18
CA MET A 85 11.14 9.75 1.59
C MET A 85 9.94 10.43 0.89
N VAL A 86 9.24 9.68 0.04
CA VAL A 86 8.03 10.17 -0.65
C VAL A 86 6.93 10.52 0.35
N PHE A 87 6.61 9.61 1.28
CA PHE A 87 5.54 9.79 2.27
C PHE A 87 5.73 11.03 3.15
N ASN A 88 6.97 11.37 3.49
CA ASN A 88 7.30 12.55 4.27
C ASN A 88 7.28 13.83 3.44
N GLU A 89 7.71 13.79 2.18
CA GLU A 89 7.68 14.96 1.29
C GLU A 89 6.25 15.41 0.96
N VAL A 90 5.33 14.47 0.81
CA VAL A 90 3.92 14.77 0.52
C VAL A 90 3.10 15.13 1.76
N LYS A 91 3.76 15.41 2.90
CA LYS A 91 3.10 15.70 4.17
C LYS A 91 2.10 16.85 4.06
N GLU A 92 2.51 17.96 3.46
CA GLU A 92 1.65 19.15 3.34
C GLU A 92 0.47 18.93 2.38
N GLN A 93 0.60 18.04 1.38
CA GLN A 93 -0.48 17.76 0.42
C GLN A 93 -1.61 16.89 0.98
N PHE A 94 -1.31 16.00 1.94
CA PHE A 94 -2.29 15.03 2.48
C PHE A 94 -2.56 15.21 3.99
N GLY A 95 -1.77 16.03 4.67
CA GLY A 95 -1.92 16.34 6.09
C GLY A 95 -1.97 15.08 6.97
N ASN A 96 -3.08 14.93 7.69
CA ASN A 96 -3.34 13.82 8.61
C ASN A 96 -3.93 12.57 7.92
N ARG A 97 -4.25 12.64 6.63
CA ARG A 97 -4.78 11.51 5.84
C ARG A 97 -3.64 10.78 5.13
N ARG A 98 -2.62 10.47 5.92
CA ARG A 98 -1.41 9.76 5.52
C ARG A 98 -1.29 8.55 6.44
N TRP A 99 -1.36 7.37 5.85
CA TRP A 99 -1.38 6.13 6.62
C TRP A 99 -0.28 5.19 6.14
N TRP A 100 0.39 4.55 7.09
CA TRP A 100 1.49 3.63 6.82
C TRP A 100 1.18 2.29 7.47
N VAL A 101 1.03 1.24 6.66
CA VAL A 101 0.71 -0.10 7.12
C VAL A 101 1.88 -1.01 6.80
N CYS A 102 2.58 -1.49 7.84
CA CYS A 102 3.56 -2.56 7.69
C CYS A 102 2.82 -3.89 7.52
N VAL A 103 2.99 -4.54 6.38
CA VAL A 103 2.33 -5.79 6.05
C VAL A 103 3.13 -6.97 6.59
N SER A 104 4.36 -7.15 6.10
CA SER A 104 5.49 -8.05 6.47
C SER A 104 5.23 -9.51 6.87
N GLU A 105 4.02 -9.86 7.29
CA GLU A 105 3.50 -11.22 7.43
C GLU A 105 2.87 -11.63 6.09
N LYS A 106 2.42 -12.89 5.96
CA LYS A 106 1.47 -13.29 4.90
C LYS A 106 0.04 -12.97 5.37
N PRO A 107 -0.49 -11.73 5.19
CA PRO A 107 -1.85 -11.46 5.62
C PRO A 107 -2.82 -12.26 4.76
N ASN A 108 -3.89 -12.75 5.37
CA ASN A 108 -5.10 -13.05 4.61
C ASN A 108 -5.92 -11.76 4.43
N ARG A 109 -6.93 -11.79 3.55
CA ARG A 109 -7.87 -10.69 3.29
C ARG A 109 -8.30 -9.94 4.56
N MET A 110 -8.70 -10.69 5.58
CA MET A 110 -9.21 -10.15 6.84
C MET A 110 -8.10 -9.47 7.66
N GLY A 111 -6.91 -10.07 7.72
CA GLY A 111 -5.75 -9.54 8.42
C GLY A 111 -5.29 -8.20 7.85
N LEU A 112 -5.17 -8.10 6.52
CA LEU A 112 -4.80 -6.83 5.88
C LEU A 112 -5.86 -5.75 6.11
N LEU A 113 -7.15 -6.08 5.93
CA LEU A 113 -8.25 -5.14 6.15
C LEU A 113 -8.25 -4.58 7.58
N LYS A 114 -8.03 -5.44 8.58
CA LYS A 114 -7.91 -5.03 9.99
C LYS A 114 -6.69 -4.15 10.23
N LYS A 115 -5.53 -4.47 9.64
CA LYS A 115 -4.32 -3.64 9.73
C LYS A 115 -4.54 -2.25 9.13
N ILE A 116 -5.22 -2.16 7.98
CA ILE A 116 -5.56 -0.87 7.35
C ILE A 116 -6.55 -0.09 8.22
N LEU A 117 -7.63 -0.72 8.71
CA LEU A 117 -8.61 -0.06 9.58
C LEU A 117 -8.01 0.48 10.87
N LYS A 118 -7.11 -0.28 11.51
CA LYS A 118 -6.37 0.17 12.68
C LYS A 118 -5.67 1.50 12.42
N GLU A 119 -5.08 1.67 11.26
CA GLU A 119 -4.33 2.90 10.92
C GLU A 119 -5.26 4.03 10.41
N VAL A 120 -6.21 3.70 9.55
CA VAL A 120 -7.11 4.66 8.87
C VAL A 120 -8.20 5.20 9.80
N CYS A 121 -8.77 4.32 10.62
CA CYS A 121 -9.83 4.66 11.58
C CYS A 121 -9.30 4.93 12.99
N LYS A 122 -7.99 4.69 13.24
CA LYS A 122 -7.39 4.70 14.59
C LYS A 122 -8.06 3.73 15.56
N GLU A 123 -8.62 2.64 15.02
CA GLU A 123 -9.32 1.63 15.82
C GLU A 123 -8.32 0.84 16.67
N SER A 124 -8.64 0.65 17.94
CA SER A 124 -7.88 -0.20 18.84
C SER A 124 -8.03 -1.68 18.47
N VAL A 125 -7.06 -2.49 18.90
CA VAL A 125 -7.15 -3.95 18.76
C VAL A 125 -8.41 -4.52 19.43
N ARG A 126 -8.94 -3.87 20.47
CA ARG A 126 -10.18 -4.27 21.15
C ARG A 126 -11.40 -4.03 20.28
N GLU A 127 -11.44 -2.90 19.57
CA GLU A 127 -12.53 -2.56 18.65
C GLU A 127 -12.56 -3.48 17.42
N LEU A 128 -11.43 -4.07 17.03
CA LEU A 128 -11.32 -5.02 15.90
C LEU A 128 -11.43 -6.51 16.32
N LYS A 129 -11.58 -6.78 17.63
CA LYS A 129 -11.71 -8.13 18.21
C LYS A 129 -13.15 -8.64 18.25
N GLY A 130 -14.14 -7.79 18.00
CA GLY A 130 -15.54 -8.20 17.85
C GLY A 130 -15.78 -9.08 16.62
N THR A 131 -16.92 -9.77 16.61
CA THR A 131 -17.38 -10.56 15.45
C THR A 131 -17.92 -9.61 14.38
N TYR A 132 -17.03 -9.08 13.55
CA TYR A 132 -17.41 -8.28 12.37
C TYR A 132 -17.43 -9.15 11.13
N SER A 133 -18.47 -9.00 10.31
CA SER A 133 -18.43 -9.55 8.96
C SER A 133 -17.41 -8.79 8.12
N LEU A 134 -16.94 -9.43 7.05
CA LEU A 134 -16.09 -8.75 6.06
C LEU A 134 -16.79 -7.48 5.52
N SER A 135 -18.09 -7.57 5.24
CA SER A 135 -18.89 -6.47 4.72
C SER A 135 -18.89 -5.25 5.64
N ASP A 136 -18.96 -5.46 6.96
CA ASP A 136 -18.94 -4.38 7.95
C ASP A 136 -17.60 -3.63 7.91
N LEU A 137 -16.50 -4.37 7.87
CA LEU A 137 -15.16 -3.81 7.82
C LEU A 137 -14.91 -3.08 6.49
N CYS A 138 -15.37 -3.64 5.37
CA CYS A 138 -15.28 -2.99 4.06
C CYS A 138 -16.07 -1.68 4.02
N THR A 139 -17.31 -1.68 4.51
CA THR A 139 -18.17 -0.49 4.57
C THR A 139 -17.54 0.61 5.41
N ARG A 140 -16.97 0.26 6.57
CA ARG A 140 -16.25 1.21 7.44
C ARG A 140 -15.06 1.83 6.73
N LEU A 141 -14.20 1.00 6.13
CA LEU A 141 -13.03 1.50 5.43
C LEU A 141 -13.43 2.42 4.27
N GLN A 142 -14.37 1.98 3.44
CA GLN A 142 -14.91 2.75 2.32
C GLN A 142 -15.43 4.12 2.77
N SER A 143 -16.21 4.16 3.85
CA SER A 143 -16.75 5.41 4.41
C SER A 143 -15.68 6.39 4.86
N LYS A 144 -14.49 5.89 5.24
CA LYS A 144 -13.37 6.73 5.67
C LYS A 144 -12.60 7.23 4.47
N LEU A 145 -12.31 6.38 3.49
CA LEU A 145 -11.49 6.68 2.32
C LEU A 145 -12.20 7.62 1.31
N SER A 146 -13.53 7.54 1.19
CA SER A 146 -14.30 8.37 0.24
C SER A 146 -14.43 9.84 0.64
N LYS A 147 -14.15 10.19 1.90
CA LYS A 147 -14.39 11.55 2.43
C LYS A 147 -13.46 12.63 1.88
N SER A 148 -12.21 12.29 1.61
CA SER A 148 -11.18 13.25 1.19
C SER A 148 -9.93 12.50 0.75
N LYS A 149 -9.12 13.13 -0.10
CA LYS A 149 -7.91 12.52 -0.65
C LYS A 149 -6.95 12.07 0.46
N PHE A 150 -6.21 11.01 0.18
CA PHE A 150 -5.27 10.41 1.12
C PHE A 150 -4.05 9.84 0.41
N ILE A 151 -3.02 9.51 1.19
CA ILE A 151 -1.97 8.57 0.76
C ILE A 151 -1.90 7.41 1.75
N LEU A 152 -1.95 6.19 1.22
CA LEU A 152 -1.78 4.95 1.96
C LEU A 152 -0.53 4.22 1.48
N VAL A 153 0.37 3.90 2.40
CA VAL A 153 1.54 3.06 2.12
C VAL A 153 1.28 1.66 2.66
N LEU A 154 1.38 0.65 1.80
CA LEU A 154 1.43 -0.76 2.19
C LEU A 154 2.87 -1.24 2.04
N ASP A 155 3.58 -1.33 3.17
CA ASP A 155 5.02 -1.61 3.21
C ASP A 155 5.32 -3.09 3.44
N ASP A 156 6.27 -3.62 2.67
CA ASP A 156 6.74 -5.01 2.67
C ASP A 156 5.58 -6.00 2.46
N VAL A 157 4.85 -5.84 1.35
CA VAL A 157 3.81 -6.78 0.92
C VAL A 157 4.46 -8.02 0.32
N TRP A 158 4.20 -9.17 0.93
CA TRP A 158 4.79 -10.45 0.51
C TRP A 158 3.95 -11.20 -0.51
N GLU A 159 2.63 -11.09 -0.38
CA GLU A 159 1.68 -11.85 -1.16
C GLU A 159 0.34 -11.11 -1.18
N LEU A 160 -0.27 -11.08 -2.36
CA LEU A 160 -1.60 -10.59 -2.61
C LEU A 160 -2.29 -11.72 -3.35
N ASP A 161 -2.65 -12.76 -2.60
CA ASP A 161 -3.34 -13.91 -3.17
C ASP A 161 -4.74 -13.46 -3.69
N GLY A 162 -5.45 -14.34 -4.42
CA GLY A 162 -6.64 -14.04 -5.25
C GLY A 162 -7.81 -13.27 -4.59
N TRP A 163 -7.72 -12.86 -3.33
CA TRP A 163 -8.60 -11.90 -2.66
C TRP A 163 -8.23 -10.42 -2.81
N TRP A 164 -7.07 -10.06 -3.36
CA TRP A 164 -6.67 -8.64 -3.45
C TRP A 164 -7.72 -7.75 -4.12
N GLY A 165 -8.42 -8.27 -5.14
CA GLY A 165 -9.51 -7.55 -5.83
C GLY A 165 -10.59 -7.01 -4.89
N ASP A 166 -10.91 -7.73 -3.80
CA ASP A 166 -11.89 -7.28 -2.81
C ASP A 166 -11.41 -6.05 -2.05
N ILE A 167 -10.12 -6.03 -1.69
CA ILE A 167 -9.50 -4.90 -0.98
C ILE A 167 -9.23 -3.75 -1.95
N ALA A 168 -8.71 -4.05 -3.14
CA ALA A 168 -8.45 -3.08 -4.19
C ALA A 168 -9.71 -2.31 -4.58
N GLY A 169 -10.86 -2.97 -4.68
CA GLY A 169 -12.14 -2.31 -4.96
C GLY A 169 -12.48 -1.21 -3.95
N ILE A 170 -12.23 -1.47 -2.66
CA ILE A 170 -12.47 -0.49 -1.58
C ILE A 170 -11.46 0.64 -1.64
N LEU A 171 -10.18 0.31 -1.87
CA LEU A 171 -9.11 1.29 -1.94
C LEU A 171 -9.27 2.22 -3.15
N LEU A 172 -9.69 1.67 -4.30
CA LEU A 172 -9.94 2.39 -5.54
C LEU A 172 -11.23 3.23 -5.51
N GLY A 173 -12.20 2.87 -4.67
CA GLY A 173 -13.38 3.70 -4.35
C GLY A 173 -13.06 4.88 -3.43
N GLY A 174 -11.80 5.13 -3.11
CA GLY A 174 -11.35 6.29 -2.36
C GLY A 174 -11.63 7.62 -3.08
N ALA A 175 -11.51 8.73 -2.36
CA ALA A 175 -11.68 10.06 -2.96
C ALA A 175 -10.68 10.30 -4.11
N LYS A 176 -11.10 11.07 -5.11
CA LYS A 176 -10.25 11.48 -6.24
C LYS A 176 -8.91 12.08 -5.76
N GLU A 177 -7.87 11.82 -6.55
CA GLU A 177 -6.48 12.18 -6.28
C GLU A 177 -5.79 11.41 -5.16
N SER A 178 -6.46 10.44 -4.52
CA SER A 178 -5.80 9.58 -3.52
C SER A 178 -4.68 8.74 -4.13
N LYS A 179 -3.71 8.39 -3.29
CA LYS A 179 -2.48 7.70 -3.67
C LYS A 179 -2.31 6.44 -2.85
N ILE A 180 -1.88 5.37 -3.49
CA ILE A 180 -1.50 4.14 -2.82
C ILE A 180 -0.08 3.80 -3.28
N LEU A 181 0.83 3.63 -2.32
CA LEU A 181 2.20 3.25 -2.57
C LEU A 181 2.46 1.90 -1.92
N ILE A 182 3.00 0.96 -2.70
CA ILE A 182 3.23 -0.41 -2.24
C ILE A 182 4.72 -0.70 -2.34
N THR A 183 5.32 -1.31 -1.32
CA THR A 183 6.67 -1.87 -1.42
C THR A 183 6.60 -3.38 -1.31
N ASN A 184 7.30 -4.10 -2.18
CA ASN A 184 7.32 -5.56 -2.18
C ASN A 184 8.62 -6.09 -2.79
N ARG A 185 8.85 -7.41 -2.64
CA ARG A 185 10.04 -8.09 -3.20
C ARG A 185 9.74 -8.92 -4.43
N LYS A 186 8.46 -9.09 -4.76
CA LYS A 186 7.95 -10.09 -5.68
C LYS A 186 7.24 -9.39 -6.81
N VAL A 187 7.72 -9.60 -8.04
CA VAL A 187 7.09 -9.04 -9.24
C VAL A 187 5.64 -9.50 -9.33
N GLU A 188 5.33 -10.70 -8.85
CA GLU A 188 4.00 -11.30 -8.78
C GLU A 188 3.02 -10.46 -7.96
N VAL A 189 3.48 -9.86 -6.85
CA VAL A 189 2.65 -8.95 -6.04
C VAL A 189 2.28 -7.73 -6.87
N SER A 190 3.20 -7.22 -7.68
CA SER A 190 2.94 -6.08 -8.55
C SER A 190 2.01 -6.46 -9.70
N GLN A 191 2.21 -7.61 -10.33
CA GLN A 191 1.32 -8.11 -11.39
C GLN A 191 -0.11 -8.36 -10.92
N ALA A 192 -0.32 -8.62 -9.62
CA ALA A 192 -1.65 -8.79 -9.03
C ALA A 192 -2.39 -7.47 -8.76
N ILE A 193 -1.68 -6.34 -8.74
CA ILE A 193 -2.22 -4.99 -8.50
C ILE A 193 -2.67 -4.37 -9.82
#